data_AF-A0A3M1JCA9-F1
#
_entry.id   AF-A0A3M1JCA9-F1
#
_cell.length_a   1.000
_cell.length_b   1.000
_cell.length_c   1.000
_cell.angle_alpha   90.00
_cell.angle_beta   90.00
_cell.angle_gamma   90.00
#
_symmetry.space_group_name_H-M   'P 1'
#
loop_
_entity.id
_entity.type
_entity.pdbx_description
1 polymer ?
#
loop_
_entity_poly.entity_id
_entity_poly.type
_entity_poly.pdbx_seq_one_letter_code
_entity_poly.pdbx_strand_id
1 'polypeptide(L)'
;MAAIWRILAILAAIASVSGLARAQDRVITPDVAQAMQDLWAGRATTKQRALLFKNNDAINAAAMQGWVPDSVYQQVQSDYAALNRHFASEAAREAGAGFEVQKSKSQTYTPGTDSDYITKVTRPEQIGQMQSSYNRRINAFLAENEVLDAPSDTWHNKLDTDFMADPNHVTKAEFEQIAKMNNDAYKRREAAIFEAKSRDPDAPPITPQEYHAYAQEMQDFAAKKQGKMERWRNDPTLLNDPLEQAEYHRMMAQEQKYIERIENANRILREQQGLGPMERPGGPRYEVVETADGNYAMREIEEGPSISKRGSRRNVDAYFDTVNASVMADHVMNRALGDLSASIAEAAQVNPEFRAQAAAQIADLTSEMTPAQRGQ
;
A
#
# COMPACT_ATOMS: atom_id res chain seq x y z
N MET A 1 28.02 -36.72 -29.92
CA MET A 1 27.61 -36.26 -28.58
C MET A 1 27.21 -34.78 -28.51
N ALA A 2 27.74 -33.88 -29.33
CA ALA A 2 27.37 -32.45 -29.31
C ALA A 2 25.95 -32.10 -29.79
N ALA A 3 25.30 -32.97 -30.59
CA ALA A 3 23.95 -32.72 -31.10
C ALA A 3 22.83 -32.98 -30.07
N ILE A 4 23.08 -33.85 -29.08
CA ILE A 4 22.08 -34.22 -28.05
C ILE A 4 21.93 -33.10 -27.00
N TRP A 5 23.02 -32.35 -26.73
CA TRP A 5 23.00 -31.21 -25.80
C TRP A 5 22.24 -29.98 -26.33
N ARG A 6 22.16 -29.79 -27.66
CA ARG A 6 21.37 -28.69 -28.26
C ARG A 6 19.85 -28.94 -28.23
N ILE A 7 19.42 -30.20 -28.28
CA ILE A 7 17.99 -30.58 -28.21
C ILE A 7 17.47 -30.46 -26.77
N LEU A 8 18.29 -30.78 -25.76
CA LEU A 8 17.96 -30.59 -24.35
C LEU A 8 17.86 -29.11 -23.94
N ALA A 9 18.70 -28.23 -24.50
CA ALA A 9 18.62 -26.78 -24.25
C ALA A 9 17.36 -26.14 -24.86
N ILE A 10 16.90 -26.63 -26.02
CA ILE A 10 15.65 -26.16 -26.66
C ILE A 10 14.42 -26.68 -25.90
N LEU A 11 14.45 -27.90 -25.36
CA LEU A 11 13.36 -28.44 -24.54
C LEU A 11 13.26 -27.77 -23.14
N ALA A 12 14.38 -27.35 -22.54
CA ALA A 12 14.39 -26.59 -21.30
C ALA A 12 13.86 -25.14 -21.48
N ALA A 13 14.13 -24.52 -22.65
CA ALA A 13 13.59 -23.21 -23.01
C ALA A 13 12.09 -23.24 -23.36
N ILE A 14 11.59 -24.33 -23.96
CA ILE A 14 10.16 -24.50 -24.24
C ILE A 14 9.37 -24.79 -22.95
N ALA A 15 9.96 -25.48 -21.97
CA ALA A 15 9.34 -25.73 -20.67
C ALA A 15 9.17 -24.46 -19.81
N SER A 16 10.08 -23.49 -19.93
CA SER A 16 10.02 -22.23 -19.18
C SER A 16 9.02 -21.23 -19.76
N VAL A 17 8.82 -21.20 -21.08
CA VAL A 17 7.75 -20.40 -21.73
C VAL A 17 6.36 -21.00 -21.43
N SER A 18 6.26 -22.33 -21.32
CA SER A 18 5.00 -23.02 -21.00
C SER A 18 4.54 -22.82 -19.54
N GLY A 19 5.48 -22.60 -18.62
CA GLY A 19 5.18 -22.30 -17.21
C GLY A 19 4.65 -20.87 -17.02
N LEU A 20 5.30 -19.89 -17.67
CA LEU A 20 4.90 -18.48 -17.65
C LEU A 20 3.53 -18.25 -18.31
N ALA A 21 3.26 -18.85 -19.48
CA ALA A 21 1.95 -18.76 -20.12
C ALA A 21 0.84 -19.40 -19.25
N ARG A 22 1.12 -20.53 -18.59
CA ARG A 22 0.15 -21.19 -17.68
C ARG A 22 -0.07 -20.43 -16.38
N ALA A 23 0.93 -19.71 -15.88
CA ALA A 23 0.81 -18.85 -14.70
C ALA A 23 0.01 -17.59 -15.05
N GLN A 24 0.25 -17.00 -16.22
CA GLN A 24 -0.51 -15.87 -16.74
C GLN A 24 -1.99 -16.22 -16.97
N ASP A 25 -2.27 -17.38 -17.57
CA ASP A 25 -3.64 -17.90 -17.78
C ASP A 25 -4.39 -18.18 -16.47
N ARG A 26 -3.67 -18.41 -15.36
CA ARG A 26 -4.27 -18.63 -14.02
C ARG A 26 -4.68 -17.34 -13.32
N VAL A 27 -4.09 -16.20 -13.68
CA VAL A 27 -4.38 -14.90 -13.04
C VAL A 27 -5.24 -14.03 -13.95
N ILE A 28 -4.89 -13.90 -15.23
CA ILE A 28 -5.65 -13.14 -16.22
C ILE A 28 -6.22 -14.09 -17.26
N THR A 29 -7.55 -14.20 -17.30
CA THR A 29 -8.22 -14.99 -18.33
C THR A 29 -8.06 -14.34 -19.72
N PRO A 30 -8.18 -15.10 -20.82
CA PRO A 30 -8.09 -14.56 -22.17
C PRO A 30 -9.07 -13.39 -22.42
N ASP A 31 -10.29 -13.47 -21.89
CA ASP A 31 -11.29 -12.41 -22.03
C ASP A 31 -10.89 -11.12 -21.31
N VAL A 32 -10.28 -11.23 -20.12
CA VAL A 32 -9.76 -10.07 -19.38
C VAL A 32 -8.57 -9.47 -20.14
N ALA A 33 -7.63 -10.28 -20.64
CA ALA A 33 -6.51 -9.79 -21.44
C ALA A 33 -6.99 -9.05 -22.71
N GLN A 34 -7.98 -9.60 -23.41
CA GLN A 34 -8.57 -8.96 -24.59
C GLN A 34 -9.26 -7.63 -24.22
N ALA A 35 -10.02 -7.61 -23.12
CA ALA A 35 -10.66 -6.39 -22.63
C ALA A 35 -9.63 -5.29 -22.28
N MET A 36 -8.48 -5.65 -21.69
CA MET A 36 -7.40 -4.71 -21.39
C MET A 36 -6.82 -4.10 -22.67
N GLN A 37 -6.56 -4.93 -23.69
CA GLN A 37 -6.07 -4.45 -24.98
C GLN A 37 -7.08 -3.54 -25.69
N ASP A 38 -8.35 -3.90 -25.68
CA ASP A 38 -9.41 -3.11 -26.29
C ASP A 38 -9.60 -1.77 -25.57
N LEU A 39 -9.45 -1.73 -24.24
CA LEU A 39 -9.52 -0.49 -23.48
C LEU A 39 -8.33 0.41 -23.81
N TRP A 40 -7.12 -0.15 -23.84
CA TRP A 40 -5.91 0.58 -24.23
C TRP A 40 -5.99 1.13 -25.66
N ALA A 41 -6.59 0.38 -26.59
CA ALA A 41 -6.82 0.82 -27.97
C ALA A 41 -8.04 1.77 -28.13
N GLY A 42 -8.71 2.16 -27.04
CA GLY A 42 -9.85 3.09 -27.07
C GLY A 42 -11.13 2.50 -27.67
N ARG A 43 -11.26 1.17 -27.67
CA ARG A 43 -12.37 0.44 -28.31
C ARG A 43 -13.08 -0.56 -27.39
N ALA A 44 -12.81 -0.52 -26.08
CA ALA A 44 -13.49 -1.36 -25.12
C ALA A 44 -14.98 -1.05 -25.05
N THR A 45 -15.79 -2.10 -25.07
CA THR A 45 -17.24 -2.03 -24.81
C THR A 45 -17.52 -1.85 -23.32
N THR A 46 -18.75 -1.44 -22.96
CA THR A 46 -19.19 -1.38 -21.55
C THR A 46 -19.07 -2.74 -20.85
N LYS A 47 -19.39 -3.84 -21.55
CA LYS A 47 -19.22 -5.20 -21.06
C LYS A 47 -17.77 -5.51 -20.70
N GLN A 48 -16.83 -5.11 -21.53
CA GLN A 48 -15.40 -5.27 -21.26
C GLN A 48 -14.94 -4.41 -20.08
N ARG A 49 -15.41 -3.15 -19.98
CA ARG A 49 -15.11 -2.30 -18.81
C ARG A 49 -15.65 -2.90 -17.52
N ALA A 50 -16.85 -3.47 -17.54
CA ALA A 50 -17.43 -4.18 -16.40
C ALA A 50 -16.62 -5.43 -16.02
N LEU A 51 -16.15 -6.18 -17.02
CA LEU A 51 -15.27 -7.33 -16.82
C LEU A 51 -13.95 -6.91 -16.18
N LEU A 52 -13.33 -5.82 -16.63
CA LEU A 52 -12.09 -5.29 -16.04
C LEU A 52 -12.32 -4.82 -14.60
N PHE A 53 -13.40 -4.09 -14.34
CA PHE A 53 -13.75 -3.62 -13.00
C PHE A 53 -13.90 -4.76 -12.00
N LYS A 54 -14.60 -5.84 -12.38
CA LYS A 54 -14.80 -7.05 -11.56
C LYS A 54 -13.50 -7.78 -11.20
N ASN A 55 -12.50 -7.73 -12.08
CA ASN A 55 -11.23 -8.46 -11.99
C ASN A 55 -10.04 -7.55 -11.64
N ASN A 56 -10.29 -6.39 -11.02
CA ASN A 56 -9.23 -5.43 -10.71
C ASN A 56 -8.16 -5.99 -9.74
N ASP A 57 -8.56 -6.89 -8.84
CA ASP A 57 -7.66 -7.65 -7.96
C ASP A 57 -6.66 -8.49 -8.77
N ALA A 58 -7.15 -9.26 -9.74
CA ALA A 58 -6.33 -10.07 -10.64
C ALA A 58 -5.43 -9.21 -11.53
N ILE A 59 -5.93 -8.08 -12.02
CA ILE A 59 -5.15 -7.11 -12.83
C ILE A 59 -4.02 -6.51 -12.01
N ASN A 60 -4.27 -6.13 -10.76
CA ASN A 60 -3.22 -5.67 -9.84
C ASN A 60 -2.19 -6.78 -9.58
N ALA A 61 -2.63 -8.02 -9.33
CA ALA A 61 -1.74 -9.17 -9.15
C ALA A 61 -0.83 -9.41 -10.35
N ALA A 62 -1.38 -9.37 -11.57
CA ALA A 62 -0.63 -9.53 -12.80
C ALA A 62 0.35 -8.37 -13.05
N ALA A 63 -0.05 -7.14 -12.73
CA ALA A 63 0.83 -5.96 -12.85
C ALA A 63 2.00 -6.00 -11.86
N MET A 64 1.78 -6.44 -10.61
CA MET A 64 2.86 -6.65 -9.63
C MET A 64 3.90 -7.68 -10.10
N GLN A 65 3.47 -8.67 -10.90
CA GLN A 65 4.34 -9.68 -11.48
C GLN A 65 4.99 -9.25 -12.81
N GLY A 66 4.73 -8.02 -13.27
CA GLY A 66 5.26 -7.50 -14.53
C GLY A 66 4.61 -8.11 -15.79
N TRP A 67 3.45 -8.75 -15.67
CA TRP A 67 2.76 -9.39 -16.80
C TRP A 67 1.87 -8.43 -17.59
N VAL A 68 1.60 -7.26 -17.02
CA VAL A 68 0.83 -6.20 -17.64
C VAL A 68 1.78 -5.04 -17.95
N PRO A 69 1.91 -4.61 -19.22
CA PRO A 69 2.69 -3.42 -19.54
C PRO A 69 2.14 -2.19 -18.81
N ASP A 70 3.04 -1.35 -18.27
CA ASP A 70 2.65 -0.18 -17.48
C ASP A 70 1.64 0.72 -18.20
N SER A 71 1.82 0.98 -19.50
CA SER A 71 0.90 1.82 -20.27
C SER A 71 -0.52 1.25 -20.35
N VAL A 72 -0.66 -0.07 -20.42
CA VAL A 72 -1.96 -0.76 -20.39
C VAL A 72 -2.53 -0.69 -18.99
N TYR A 73 -1.71 -0.96 -17.97
CA TYR A 73 -2.13 -0.90 -16.57
C TYR A 73 -2.65 0.49 -16.18
N GLN A 74 -1.92 1.57 -16.52
CA GLN A 74 -2.34 2.94 -16.21
C GLN A 74 -3.71 3.27 -16.84
N GLN A 75 -3.96 2.85 -18.08
CA GLN A 75 -5.23 3.09 -18.74
C GLN A 75 -6.39 2.32 -18.09
N VAL A 76 -6.15 1.07 -17.73
CA VAL A 76 -7.13 0.22 -17.02
C VAL A 76 -7.44 0.79 -15.63
N GLN A 77 -6.42 1.21 -14.88
CA GLN A 77 -6.63 1.81 -13.55
C GLN A 77 -7.31 3.16 -13.62
N SER A 78 -7.04 3.97 -14.65
CA SER A 78 -7.78 5.22 -14.86
C SER A 78 -9.28 4.96 -15.06
N ASP A 79 -9.64 3.94 -15.83
CA ASP A 79 -11.03 3.59 -16.07
C ASP A 79 -11.70 3.03 -14.80
N TYR A 80 -10.99 2.13 -14.11
CA TYR A 80 -11.41 1.58 -12.83
C TYR A 80 -11.66 2.68 -11.80
N ALA A 81 -10.72 3.61 -11.62
CA ALA A 81 -10.82 4.68 -10.64
C ALA A 81 -12.00 5.60 -10.95
N ALA A 82 -12.29 5.87 -12.22
CA ALA A 82 -13.46 6.66 -12.64
C ALA A 82 -14.78 5.96 -12.29
N LEU A 83 -14.91 4.67 -12.62
CA LEU A 83 -16.09 3.87 -12.28
C LEU A 83 -16.26 3.75 -10.76
N ASN A 84 -15.18 3.44 -10.04
CA ASN A 84 -15.19 3.26 -8.60
C ASN A 84 -15.64 4.55 -7.89
N ARG A 85 -15.05 5.69 -8.28
CA ARG A 85 -15.41 7.01 -7.77
C ARG A 85 -16.87 7.33 -8.06
N HIS A 86 -17.37 7.02 -9.25
CA HIS A 86 -18.77 7.24 -9.60
C HIS A 86 -19.70 6.49 -8.65
N PHE A 87 -19.52 5.17 -8.49
CA PHE A 87 -20.34 4.37 -7.58
C PHE A 87 -20.26 4.84 -6.13
N ALA A 88 -19.06 5.16 -5.65
CA ALA A 88 -18.84 5.63 -4.29
C ALA A 88 -19.49 7.00 -4.04
N SER A 89 -19.39 7.94 -4.99
CA SER A 89 -20.01 9.26 -4.88
C SER A 89 -21.54 9.19 -4.84
N GLU A 90 -22.12 8.29 -5.64
CA GLU A 90 -23.56 8.06 -5.66
C GLU A 90 -24.07 7.39 -4.39
N ALA A 91 -23.28 6.45 -3.84
CA ALA A 91 -23.56 5.84 -2.55
C ALA A 91 -23.52 6.87 -1.41
N ALA A 92 -22.53 7.77 -1.41
CA ALA A 92 -22.44 8.85 -0.44
C ALA A 92 -23.61 9.83 -0.54
N ARG A 93 -24.00 10.20 -1.77
CA ARG A 93 -25.16 11.06 -2.02
C ARG A 93 -26.45 10.44 -1.49
N GLU A 94 -26.65 9.14 -1.69
CA GLU A 94 -27.83 8.42 -1.19
C GLU A 94 -27.86 8.33 0.33
N ALA A 95 -26.70 8.16 0.97
CA ALA A 95 -26.58 8.17 2.43
C ALA A 95 -26.64 9.59 3.05
N GLY A 96 -26.76 10.64 2.23
CA GLY A 96 -26.77 12.03 2.69
C GLY A 96 -25.42 12.48 3.27
N ALA A 97 -24.31 11.94 2.79
CA ALA A 97 -22.96 12.29 3.21
C ALA A 97 -22.26 13.18 2.17
N GLY A 98 -21.38 14.07 2.63
CA GLY A 98 -20.44 14.76 1.73
C GLY A 98 -19.39 13.77 1.21
N PHE A 99 -18.92 13.96 -0.02
CA PHE A 99 -17.96 13.07 -0.68
C PHE A 99 -16.79 13.86 -1.26
N GLU A 100 -15.59 13.55 -0.81
CA GLU A 100 -14.35 14.13 -1.29
C GLU A 100 -13.34 13.04 -1.61
N VAL A 101 -12.70 13.15 -2.78
CA VAL A 101 -11.59 12.27 -3.12
C VAL A 101 -10.33 12.87 -2.52
N GLN A 102 -9.59 12.07 -1.75
CA GLN A 102 -8.32 12.51 -1.20
C GLN A 102 -7.37 12.90 -2.35
N LYS A 103 -6.70 14.05 -2.24
CA LYS A 103 -5.71 14.47 -3.24
C LYS A 103 -4.57 13.44 -3.28
N SER A 104 -4.33 12.86 -4.46
CA SER A 104 -3.22 11.94 -4.69
C SER A 104 -1.88 12.67 -4.65
N LYS A 105 -0.84 12.02 -4.11
CA LYS A 105 0.56 12.48 -4.17
C LYS A 105 1.24 12.13 -5.51
N SER A 106 0.60 11.31 -6.35
CA SER A 106 1.12 10.88 -7.66
C SER A 106 0.05 10.95 -8.74
N GLN A 107 0.48 11.19 -9.98
CA GLN A 107 -0.38 11.06 -11.17
C GLN A 107 -0.38 9.64 -11.75
N THR A 108 0.47 8.75 -11.27
CA THR A 108 0.56 7.35 -11.69
C THR A 108 -0.12 6.43 -10.70
N TYR A 109 -0.83 5.44 -11.21
CA TYR A 109 -1.41 4.35 -10.43
C TYR A 109 -0.33 3.32 -10.09
N THR A 110 -0.34 2.82 -8.86
CA THR A 110 0.57 1.77 -8.39
C THR A 110 -0.22 0.50 -8.10
N PRO A 111 0.20 -0.67 -8.59
CA PRO A 111 -0.42 -1.95 -8.27
C PRO A 111 -0.60 -2.17 -6.76
N GLY A 112 -1.81 -2.59 -6.36
CA GLY A 112 -2.14 -2.89 -4.96
C GLY A 112 -2.46 -1.66 -4.09
N THR A 113 -2.73 -0.51 -4.71
CA THR A 113 -3.22 0.69 -4.01
C THR A 113 -4.71 0.57 -3.69
N ASP A 114 -5.05 0.98 -2.47
CA ASP A 114 -6.38 1.12 -1.89
C ASP A 114 -7.16 2.31 -2.50
N SER A 115 -8.49 2.25 -2.47
CA SER A 115 -9.35 3.38 -2.85
C SER A 115 -9.98 4.01 -1.61
N ASP A 116 -9.33 5.05 -1.08
CA ASP A 116 -9.81 5.80 0.08
C ASP A 116 -10.69 6.98 -0.34
N TYR A 117 -11.95 6.98 0.09
CA TYR A 117 -12.85 8.11 -0.09
C TYR A 117 -13.16 8.78 1.25
N ILE A 118 -12.86 10.08 1.34
CA ILE A 118 -13.16 10.87 2.54
C ILE A 118 -14.61 11.30 2.47
N THR A 119 -15.37 10.99 3.52
CA THR A 119 -16.79 11.24 3.61
C THR A 119 -17.13 12.09 4.83
N LYS A 120 -17.96 13.11 4.62
CA LYS A 120 -18.48 13.96 5.69
C LYS A 120 -19.77 13.36 6.22
N VAL A 121 -19.61 12.33 7.04
CA VAL A 121 -20.70 11.70 7.78
C VAL A 121 -20.92 12.39 9.11
N THR A 122 -22.15 12.28 9.61
CA THR A 122 -22.57 12.80 10.92
C THR A 122 -22.80 11.68 11.94
N ARG A 123 -22.84 10.43 11.48
CA ARG A 123 -23.04 9.24 12.32
C ARG A 123 -22.54 7.96 11.62
N PRO A 124 -22.10 6.94 12.36
CA PRO A 124 -21.53 5.71 11.79
C PRO A 124 -22.46 4.94 10.83
N GLU A 125 -23.78 4.99 11.03
CA GLU A 125 -24.73 4.23 10.21
C GLU A 125 -24.70 4.64 8.72
N GLN A 126 -24.29 5.88 8.43
CA GLN A 126 -24.15 6.35 7.06
C GLN A 126 -23.07 5.56 6.30
N ILE A 127 -22.02 5.06 6.97
CA ILE A 127 -21.01 4.20 6.34
C ILE A 127 -21.63 2.89 5.87
N GLY A 128 -22.42 2.23 6.71
CA GLY A 128 -23.10 0.97 6.36
C GLY A 128 -24.11 1.16 5.23
N GLN A 129 -24.79 2.30 5.19
CA GLN A 129 -25.67 2.68 4.07
C GLN A 129 -24.89 2.88 2.77
N MET A 130 -23.73 3.56 2.82
CA MET A 130 -22.86 3.76 1.67
C MET A 130 -22.33 2.43 1.14
N GLN A 131 -21.77 1.57 2.00
CA GLN A 131 -21.30 0.25 1.61
C GLN A 131 -22.41 -0.57 0.95
N SER A 132 -23.61 -0.60 1.54
CA SER A 132 -24.76 -1.33 1.00
C SER A 132 -25.20 -0.79 -0.37
N SER A 133 -25.28 0.54 -0.53
CA SER A 133 -25.63 1.18 -1.81
C SER A 133 -24.55 0.94 -2.87
N TYR A 134 -23.28 1.06 -2.50
CA TYR A 134 -22.14 0.79 -3.36
C TYR A 134 -22.15 -0.65 -3.89
N ASN A 135 -22.28 -1.65 -3.00
CA ASN A 135 -22.35 -3.06 -3.40
C ASN A 135 -23.55 -3.34 -4.32
N ARG A 136 -24.72 -2.76 -4.03
CA ARG A 136 -25.92 -2.90 -4.86
C ARG A 136 -25.73 -2.31 -6.26
N ARG A 137 -25.10 -1.14 -6.37
CA ARG A 137 -24.81 -0.48 -7.66
C ARG A 137 -23.84 -1.28 -8.51
N ILE A 138 -22.82 -1.87 -7.90
CA ILE A 138 -21.90 -2.77 -8.61
C ILE A 138 -22.63 -4.02 -9.09
N ASN A 139 -23.45 -4.66 -8.24
CA ASN A 139 -24.25 -5.80 -8.68
C ASN A 139 -25.13 -5.45 -9.88
N ALA A 140 -25.81 -4.30 -9.86
CA ALA A 140 -26.61 -3.84 -11.00
C ALA A 140 -25.75 -3.64 -12.25
N PHE A 141 -24.63 -2.90 -12.15
CA PHE A 141 -23.72 -2.65 -13.26
C PHE A 141 -23.17 -3.94 -13.88
N LEU A 142 -22.73 -4.89 -13.06
CA LEU A 142 -22.20 -6.18 -13.53
C LEU A 142 -23.29 -7.06 -14.14
N ALA A 143 -24.52 -7.03 -13.60
CA ALA A 143 -25.65 -7.78 -14.13
C ALA A 143 -26.13 -7.22 -15.48
N GLU A 144 -26.27 -5.90 -15.59
CA GLU A 144 -26.64 -5.19 -16.83
C GLU A 144 -25.64 -5.45 -17.97
N ASN A 145 -24.40 -5.77 -17.63
CA ASN A 145 -23.33 -6.08 -18.57
C ASN A 145 -23.04 -7.57 -18.71
N GLU A 146 -23.88 -8.45 -18.14
CA GLU A 146 -23.78 -9.91 -18.26
C GLU A 146 -22.42 -10.50 -17.81
N VAL A 147 -21.80 -9.90 -16.78
CA VAL A 147 -20.52 -10.35 -16.21
C VAL A 147 -20.63 -10.68 -14.72
N LEU A 148 -21.83 -10.61 -14.15
CA LEU A 148 -22.10 -11.01 -12.76
C LEU A 148 -22.31 -12.52 -12.67
N ASP A 149 -21.46 -13.22 -11.91
CA ASP A 149 -21.67 -14.66 -11.64
C ASP A 149 -22.73 -14.85 -10.56
N ALA A 150 -22.60 -14.10 -9.46
CA ALA A 150 -23.54 -14.06 -8.35
C ALA A 150 -23.47 -12.69 -7.66
N PRO A 151 -24.58 -12.18 -7.11
CA PRO A 151 -24.57 -10.95 -6.32
C PRO A 151 -23.65 -11.07 -5.09
N SER A 152 -22.97 -9.97 -4.75
CA SER A 152 -22.13 -9.86 -3.55
C SER A 152 -22.49 -8.63 -2.73
N ASP A 153 -22.48 -8.78 -1.41
CA ASP A 153 -22.62 -7.73 -0.40
C ASP A 153 -21.25 -7.26 0.15
N THR A 154 -20.16 -7.68 -0.47
CA THR A 154 -18.79 -7.44 -0.02
C THR A 154 -17.89 -6.90 -1.15
N TRP A 155 -18.48 -6.29 -2.18
CA TRP A 155 -17.70 -5.65 -3.26
C TRP A 155 -16.72 -4.60 -2.74
N HIS A 156 -17.12 -3.75 -1.77
CA HIS A 156 -16.22 -2.79 -1.13
C HIS A 156 -14.96 -3.46 -0.53
N ASN A 157 -15.10 -4.64 0.09
CA ASN A 157 -13.95 -5.41 0.62
C ASN A 157 -13.12 -6.02 -0.51
N LYS A 158 -13.76 -6.62 -1.51
CA LYS A 158 -13.04 -7.21 -2.65
C LYS A 158 -12.24 -6.17 -3.43
N LEU A 159 -12.79 -4.96 -3.58
CA LEU A 159 -12.22 -3.86 -4.35
C LEU A 159 -11.38 -2.89 -3.49
N ASP A 160 -11.12 -3.24 -2.23
CA ASP A 160 -10.31 -2.46 -1.29
C ASP A 160 -10.73 -0.97 -1.26
N THR A 161 -12.05 -0.75 -1.18
CA THR A 161 -12.70 0.57 -1.23
C THR A 161 -13.24 0.93 0.14
N ASP A 162 -12.64 1.95 0.75
CA ASP A 162 -12.94 2.39 2.10
C ASP A 162 -13.67 3.74 2.11
N PHE A 163 -14.77 3.82 2.86
CA PHE A 163 -15.50 5.05 3.14
C PHE A 163 -15.05 5.60 4.48
N MET A 164 -14.03 6.45 4.42
CA MET A 164 -13.37 7.04 5.58
C MET A 164 -14.18 8.22 6.10
N ALA A 165 -14.30 8.37 7.42
CA ALA A 165 -14.89 9.57 8.01
C ALA A 165 -13.90 10.74 7.96
N ASP A 166 -14.37 11.94 7.66
CA ASP A 166 -13.63 13.15 7.97
C ASP A 166 -13.53 13.30 9.51
N PRO A 167 -12.31 13.33 10.07
CA PRO A 167 -12.12 13.41 11.52
C PRO A 167 -12.73 14.68 12.13
N ASN A 168 -13.07 15.72 11.36
CA ASN A 168 -13.68 16.94 11.89
C ASN A 168 -15.20 16.85 12.08
N HIS A 169 -15.84 15.81 11.54
CA HIS A 169 -17.30 15.69 11.51
C HIS A 169 -17.86 14.60 12.44
N VAL A 170 -17.00 13.85 13.12
CA VAL A 170 -17.39 12.77 14.05
C VAL A 170 -16.60 12.87 15.35
N THR A 171 -17.16 12.31 16.43
CA THR A 171 -16.43 12.14 17.69
C THR A 171 -15.34 11.07 17.56
N LYS A 172 -14.41 11.01 18.51
CA LYS A 172 -13.35 9.98 18.53
C LYS A 172 -13.93 8.56 18.56
N ALA A 173 -14.95 8.32 19.39
CA ALA A 173 -15.58 7.00 19.51
C ALA A 173 -16.28 6.58 18.20
N GLU A 174 -16.96 7.51 17.54
CA GLU A 174 -17.58 7.26 16.23
C GLU A 174 -16.52 7.03 15.14
N PHE A 175 -15.41 7.78 15.16
CA PHE A 175 -14.29 7.56 14.24
C PHE A 175 -13.71 6.16 14.37
N GLU A 176 -13.48 5.70 15.60
CA GLU A 176 -13.01 4.34 15.89
C GLU A 176 -14.03 3.26 15.48
N GLN A 177 -15.33 3.53 15.64
CA GLN A 177 -16.38 2.63 15.18
C GLN A 177 -16.41 2.52 13.66
N ILE A 178 -16.29 3.64 12.95
CA ILE A 178 -16.26 3.70 11.49
C ILE A 178 -15.02 3.00 10.94
N ALA A 179 -13.86 3.14 11.60
CA ALA A 179 -12.65 2.46 11.18
C ALA A 179 -12.81 0.94 11.15
N LYS A 180 -13.58 0.36 12.09
CA LYS A 180 -13.86 -1.09 12.13
C LYS A 180 -14.75 -1.59 10.98
N MET A 181 -15.44 -0.68 10.29
CA MET A 181 -16.33 -1.01 9.17
C MET A 181 -15.59 -1.07 7.84
N ASN A 182 -14.35 -0.54 7.77
CA ASN A 182 -13.53 -0.45 6.58
C ASN A 182 -12.35 -1.45 6.64
N ASN A 183 -11.60 -1.61 5.54
CA ASN A 183 -10.52 -2.59 5.43
C ASN A 183 -9.28 -2.19 6.23
N ASP A 184 -8.64 -1.07 5.85
CA ASP A 184 -7.40 -0.54 6.44
C ASP A 184 -7.52 0.96 6.76
N ALA A 185 -8.63 1.31 7.42
CA ALA A 185 -8.91 2.64 7.90
C ALA A 185 -8.06 3.04 9.11
N TYR A 186 -7.63 4.31 9.16
CA TYR A 186 -7.12 4.93 10.39
C TYR A 186 -8.14 4.74 11.52
N LYS A 187 -7.74 4.10 12.63
CA LYS A 187 -8.54 4.00 13.85
C LYS A 187 -8.29 5.17 14.80
N ARG A 188 -7.09 5.77 14.76
CA ARG A 188 -6.78 6.98 15.53
C ARG A 188 -7.15 8.23 14.74
N ARG A 189 -8.04 9.06 15.31
CA ARG A 189 -8.47 10.33 14.72
C ARG A 189 -7.28 11.26 14.45
N GLU A 190 -6.36 11.35 15.39
CA GLU A 190 -5.17 12.20 15.32
C GLU A 190 -4.21 11.75 14.20
N ALA A 191 -4.15 10.45 13.90
CA ALA A 191 -3.38 9.92 12.77
C ALA A 191 -4.00 10.31 11.42
N ALA A 192 -5.33 10.33 11.31
CA ALA A 192 -6.01 10.81 10.11
C ALA A 192 -5.83 12.33 9.92
N ILE A 193 -5.84 13.11 11.02
CA ILE A 193 -5.53 14.54 11.00
C ILE A 193 -4.09 14.77 10.54
N PHE A 194 -3.12 14.00 11.04
CA PHE A 194 -1.74 14.02 10.57
C PHE A 194 -1.69 13.83 9.05
N GLU A 195 -2.32 12.79 8.53
CA GLU A 195 -2.25 12.45 7.10
C GLU A 195 -2.81 13.60 6.24
N ALA A 196 -3.93 14.21 6.67
CA ALA A 196 -4.52 15.36 6.01
C ALA A 196 -3.59 16.57 6.01
N LYS A 197 -3.04 16.96 7.17
CA LYS A 197 -2.10 18.08 7.30
C LYS A 197 -0.82 17.85 6.50
N SER A 198 -0.28 16.64 6.51
CA SER A 198 0.97 16.29 5.79
C SER A 198 0.86 16.43 4.27
N ARG A 199 -0.36 16.52 3.73
CA ARG A 199 -0.67 16.66 2.30
C ARG A 199 -1.00 18.08 1.89
N ASP A 200 -1.16 18.98 2.86
CA ASP A 200 -1.59 20.35 2.63
C ASP A 200 -0.49 21.31 3.11
N PRO A 201 0.23 21.97 2.18
CA PRO A 201 1.30 22.89 2.55
C PRO A 201 0.81 24.10 3.34
N ASP A 202 -0.50 24.41 3.28
CA ASP A 202 -1.11 25.53 3.99
C ASP A 202 -1.72 25.11 5.34
N ALA A 203 -1.61 23.83 5.71
CA ALA A 203 -2.15 23.34 6.97
C ALA A 203 -1.39 23.89 8.20
N PRO A 204 -2.06 24.02 9.36
CA PRO A 204 -1.37 24.33 10.61
C PRO A 204 -0.29 23.30 10.95
N PRO A 205 0.72 23.67 11.77
CA PRO A 205 1.73 22.74 12.23
C PRO A 205 1.14 21.46 12.83
N ILE A 206 1.84 20.35 12.60
CA ILE A 206 1.49 19.05 13.15
C ILE A 206 1.92 19.02 14.62
N THR A 207 1.00 18.63 15.49
CA THR A 207 1.23 18.59 16.94
C THR A 207 1.97 17.33 17.37
N PRO A 208 2.63 17.30 18.55
CA PRO A 208 3.28 16.09 19.06
C PRO A 208 2.32 14.89 19.14
N GLN A 209 1.08 15.12 19.57
CA GLN A 209 0.04 14.10 19.68
C GLN A 209 -0.27 13.46 18.32
N GLU A 210 -0.31 14.27 17.25
CA GLU A 210 -0.57 13.81 15.88
C GLU A 210 0.60 12.98 15.33
N TYR A 211 1.86 13.39 15.55
CA TYR A 211 3.03 12.57 15.20
C TYR A 211 3.00 11.22 15.89
N HIS A 212 2.76 11.22 17.20
CA HIS A 212 2.73 10.00 18.00
C HIS A 212 1.62 9.05 17.57
N ALA A 213 0.39 9.55 17.43
CA ALA A 213 -0.74 8.74 16.98
C ALA A 213 -0.52 8.18 15.57
N TYR A 214 0.05 8.98 14.66
CA TYR A 214 0.35 8.54 13.31
C TYR A 214 1.38 7.41 13.27
N ALA A 215 2.47 7.53 14.04
CA ALA A 215 3.49 6.50 14.13
C ALA A 215 2.95 5.18 14.70
N GLN A 216 2.14 5.24 15.76
CA GLN A 216 1.47 4.06 16.30
C GLN A 216 0.49 3.43 15.30
N GLU A 217 -0.22 4.23 14.51
CA GLU A 217 -1.09 3.72 13.46
C GLU A 217 -0.30 2.97 12.38
N MET A 218 0.81 3.53 11.93
CA MET A 218 1.66 2.87 10.93
C MET A 218 2.29 1.57 11.47
N GLN A 219 2.65 1.55 12.76
CA GLN A 219 3.12 0.34 13.44
C GLN A 219 2.03 -0.74 13.47
N ASP A 220 0.80 -0.39 13.86
CA ASP A 220 -0.33 -1.33 13.87
C ASP A 220 -0.62 -1.88 12.47
N PHE A 221 -0.58 -1.04 11.44
CA PHE A 221 -0.79 -1.47 10.07
C PHE A 221 0.31 -2.42 9.61
N ALA A 222 1.58 -2.11 9.89
CA ALA A 222 2.69 -3.01 9.57
C ALA A 222 2.54 -4.35 10.30
N ALA A 223 2.24 -4.35 11.60
CA ALA A 223 2.00 -5.56 12.39
C ALA A 223 0.84 -6.39 11.83
N LYS A 224 -0.25 -5.76 11.39
CA LYS A 224 -1.38 -6.43 10.72
C LYS A 224 -0.93 -7.14 9.43
N LYS A 225 -0.06 -6.51 8.61
CA LYS A 225 0.50 -7.15 7.41
C LYS A 225 1.43 -8.30 7.77
N GLN A 226 2.27 -8.13 8.78
CA GLN A 226 3.14 -9.19 9.27
C GLN A 226 2.35 -10.41 9.76
N GLY A 227 1.28 -10.20 10.51
CA GLY A 227 0.39 -11.29 10.95
C GLY A 227 -0.24 -12.02 9.77
N LYS A 228 -0.73 -11.30 8.74
CA LYS A 228 -1.21 -11.93 7.51
C LYS A 228 -0.11 -12.73 6.81
N MET A 229 1.13 -12.24 6.86
CA MET A 229 2.27 -12.89 6.22
C MET A 229 2.70 -14.19 6.90
N GLU A 230 2.29 -14.46 8.15
CA GLU A 230 2.65 -15.69 8.87
C GLU A 230 2.21 -16.96 8.15
N ARG A 231 1.11 -16.92 7.39
CA ARG A 231 0.63 -18.09 6.66
C ARG A 231 1.67 -18.63 5.67
N TRP A 232 2.32 -17.75 4.91
CA TRP A 232 3.37 -18.13 3.95
C TRP A 232 4.69 -18.46 4.66
N ARG A 233 4.93 -17.90 5.86
CA ARG A 233 6.09 -18.29 6.68
C ARG A 233 5.94 -19.73 7.20
N ASN A 234 4.73 -20.08 7.63
CA ASN A 234 4.42 -21.41 8.16
C ASN A 234 4.27 -22.46 7.06
N ASP A 235 3.78 -22.06 5.89
CA ASP A 235 3.71 -22.90 4.69
C ASP A 235 4.24 -22.16 3.45
N PRO A 236 5.56 -22.22 3.20
CA PRO A 236 6.17 -21.60 2.03
C PRO A 236 5.73 -22.22 0.71
N THR A 237 5.15 -23.42 0.72
CA THR A 237 4.74 -24.10 -0.52
C THR A 237 3.57 -23.40 -1.20
N LEU A 238 2.82 -22.57 -0.45
CA LEU A 238 1.80 -21.68 -0.99
C LEU A 238 2.37 -20.71 -2.04
N LEU A 239 3.63 -20.28 -1.90
CA LEU A 239 4.27 -19.36 -2.86
C LEU A 239 4.57 -20.01 -4.23
N ASN A 240 4.34 -21.33 -4.39
CA ASN A 240 4.37 -21.97 -5.69
C ASN A 240 3.14 -21.62 -6.55
N ASP A 241 2.06 -21.08 -5.94
CA ASP A 241 0.92 -20.52 -6.65
C ASP A 241 1.19 -19.03 -6.97
N PRO A 242 1.17 -18.61 -8.25
CA PRO A 242 1.38 -17.21 -8.62
C PRO A 242 0.40 -16.22 -7.98
N LEU A 243 -0.84 -16.63 -7.65
CA LEU A 243 -1.79 -15.76 -6.95
C LEU A 243 -1.37 -15.51 -5.50
N GLU A 244 -0.93 -16.58 -4.83
CA GLU A 244 -0.40 -16.53 -3.47
C GLU A 244 0.89 -15.72 -3.41
N GLN A 245 1.77 -15.87 -4.42
CA GLN A 245 2.99 -15.09 -4.56
C GLN A 245 2.68 -13.59 -4.72
N ALA A 246 1.74 -13.22 -5.60
CA ALA A 246 1.33 -11.81 -5.77
C ALA A 246 0.74 -11.20 -4.50
N GLU A 247 -0.11 -11.94 -3.79
CA GLU A 247 -0.68 -11.44 -2.54
C GLU A 247 0.41 -11.28 -1.46
N TYR A 248 1.38 -12.19 -1.39
CA TYR A 248 2.54 -12.03 -0.50
C TYR A 248 3.36 -10.78 -0.85
N HIS A 249 3.67 -10.55 -2.13
CA HIS A 249 4.35 -9.33 -2.59
C HIS A 249 3.56 -8.07 -2.27
N ARG A 250 2.23 -8.11 -2.41
CA ARG A 250 1.35 -7.00 -2.02
C ARG A 250 1.46 -6.69 -0.53
N MET A 251 1.39 -7.70 0.33
CA MET A 251 1.51 -7.52 1.78
C MET A 251 2.88 -6.93 2.15
N MET A 252 3.96 -7.41 1.54
CA MET A 252 5.32 -6.85 1.71
C MET A 252 5.39 -5.39 1.25
N ALA A 253 4.83 -5.05 0.09
CA ALA A 253 4.82 -3.68 -0.41
C ALA A 253 4.01 -2.74 0.51
N GLN A 254 2.88 -3.22 1.03
CA GLN A 254 2.06 -2.47 1.99
C GLN A 254 2.76 -2.30 3.34
N GLU A 255 3.46 -3.31 3.84
CA GLU A 255 4.31 -3.18 5.04
C GLU A 255 5.37 -2.08 4.84
N GLN A 256 6.09 -2.12 3.71
CA GLN A 256 7.09 -1.10 3.39
C GLN A 256 6.49 0.30 3.26
N LYS A 257 5.30 0.42 2.66
CA LYS A 257 4.54 1.70 2.60
C LYS A 257 4.38 2.32 3.99
N TYR A 258 4.09 1.53 5.02
CA TYR A 258 3.89 2.05 6.38
C TYR A 258 5.20 2.45 7.07
N ILE A 259 6.30 1.74 6.80
CA ILE A 259 7.63 2.13 7.27
C ILE A 259 8.06 3.45 6.61
N GLU A 260 7.88 3.59 5.30
CA GLU A 260 8.16 4.84 4.56
C GLU A 260 7.38 6.03 5.12
N ARG A 261 6.14 5.79 5.53
CA ARG A 261 5.29 6.81 6.14
C ARG A 261 5.85 7.32 7.46
N ILE A 262 6.47 6.47 8.28
CA ILE A 262 7.15 6.89 9.51
C ILE A 262 8.44 7.67 9.18
N GLU A 263 9.23 7.20 8.22
CA GLU A 263 10.43 7.94 7.77
C GLU A 263 10.06 9.33 7.21
N ASN A 264 8.95 9.43 6.47
CA ASN A 264 8.42 10.70 6.00
C ASN A 264 7.93 11.58 7.15
N ALA A 265 7.24 11.01 8.15
CA ALA A 265 6.84 11.76 9.34
C ALA A 265 8.06 12.34 10.06
N ASN A 266 9.15 11.57 10.19
CA ASN A 266 10.41 12.06 10.75
C ASN A 266 10.95 13.26 9.95
N ARG A 267 11.00 13.17 8.62
CA ARG A 267 11.43 14.29 7.77
C ARG A 267 10.57 15.54 7.99
N ILE A 268 9.24 15.40 7.98
CA ILE A 268 8.32 16.53 8.20
C ILE A 268 8.56 17.15 9.59
N LEU A 269 8.79 16.35 10.63
CA LEU A 269 9.09 16.85 11.97
C LEU A 269 10.36 17.70 11.97
N ARG A 270 11.44 17.19 11.38
CA ARG A 270 12.72 17.90 11.34
C ARG A 270 12.64 19.18 10.54
N GLU A 271 11.94 19.17 9.41
CA GLU A 271 11.65 20.37 8.61
C GLU A 271 10.82 21.39 9.41
N GLN A 272 9.74 20.95 10.06
CA GLN A 272 8.86 21.82 10.86
C GLN A 272 9.58 22.46 12.05
N GLN A 273 10.53 21.75 12.66
CA GLN A 273 11.26 22.22 13.85
C GLN A 273 12.64 22.83 13.53
N GLY A 274 13.03 22.90 12.25
CA GLY A 274 14.32 23.46 11.83
C GLY A 274 15.54 22.68 12.30
N LEU A 275 15.42 21.35 12.48
CA LEU A 275 16.46 20.49 13.08
C LEU A 275 17.55 20.02 12.09
N GLY A 276 17.48 20.45 10.82
CA GLY A 276 18.37 19.94 9.76
C GLY A 276 18.14 18.44 9.47
N PRO A 277 18.90 17.82 8.55
CA PRO A 277 18.82 16.38 8.31
C PRO A 277 19.31 15.60 9.53
N MET A 278 18.87 14.34 9.66
CA MET A 278 19.28 13.48 10.77
C MET A 278 20.74 13.05 10.60
N GLU A 279 21.60 13.36 11.58
CA GLU A 279 22.95 12.82 11.61
C GLU A 279 22.90 11.32 11.93
N ARG A 280 23.20 10.48 10.94
CA ARG A 280 23.25 9.02 11.12
C ARG A 280 24.66 8.58 11.52
N PRO A 281 24.82 7.72 12.55
CA PRO A 281 26.10 7.07 12.82
C PRO A 281 26.45 6.17 11.62
N GLY A 282 27.47 6.58 10.86
CA GLY A 282 27.92 5.92 9.64
C GLY A 282 27.73 6.85 8.44
N GLY A 283 28.85 7.40 7.96
CA GLY A 283 28.90 8.34 6.84
C GLY A 283 28.38 7.78 5.50
N PRO A 284 28.72 8.41 4.36
CA PRO A 284 28.13 8.06 3.07
C PRO A 284 28.24 6.55 2.81
N ARG A 285 27.09 5.92 2.56
CA ARG A 285 27.01 4.51 2.21
C ARG A 285 27.15 4.40 0.70
N TYR A 286 27.91 3.43 0.21
CA TYR A 286 28.08 3.19 -1.22
C TYR A 286 27.38 1.88 -1.57
N GLU A 287 26.67 1.83 -2.70
CA GLU A 287 26.17 0.58 -3.28
C GLU A 287 26.94 0.25 -4.56
N VAL A 288 27.16 -1.04 -4.80
CA VAL A 288 27.70 -1.54 -6.05
C VAL A 288 26.53 -1.78 -6.99
N VAL A 289 26.44 -1.00 -8.06
CA VAL A 289 25.44 -1.14 -9.11
C VAL A 289 26.07 -1.71 -10.37
N GLU A 290 25.38 -2.66 -10.99
CA GLU A 290 25.70 -3.13 -12.33
C GLU A 290 25.18 -2.09 -13.33
N THR A 291 26.09 -1.54 -14.12
CA THR A 291 25.78 -0.60 -15.19
C THR A 291 25.17 -1.34 -16.39
N ALA A 292 24.48 -0.61 -17.27
CA ALA A 292 23.85 -1.19 -18.46
C ALA A 292 24.84 -1.96 -19.37
N ASP A 293 26.13 -1.69 -19.23
CA ASP A 293 27.22 -2.33 -20.00
C ASP A 293 27.83 -3.55 -19.28
N GLY A 294 27.26 -4.01 -18.16
CA GLY A 294 27.74 -5.16 -17.38
C GLY A 294 28.96 -4.89 -16.49
N ASN A 295 29.33 -3.61 -16.31
CA ASN A 295 30.41 -3.21 -15.39
C ASN A 295 29.85 -2.87 -13.99
N TYR A 296 30.65 -3.06 -12.95
CA TYR A 296 30.30 -2.67 -11.59
C TYR A 296 30.79 -1.26 -11.26
N ALA A 297 29.90 -0.39 -10.78
CA ALA A 297 30.23 0.95 -10.31
C ALA A 297 29.84 1.11 -8.83
N MET A 298 30.66 1.81 -8.05
CA MET A 298 30.27 2.27 -6.72
C MET A 298 29.54 3.60 -6.85
N ARG A 299 28.28 3.62 -6.45
CA ARG A 299 27.48 4.84 -6.36
C ARG A 299 27.40 5.26 -4.90
N GLU A 300 27.78 6.51 -4.61
CA GLU A 300 27.44 7.13 -3.32
C GLU A 300 25.92 7.15 -3.20
N ILE A 301 25.40 6.58 -2.12
CA ILE A 301 23.98 6.68 -1.80
C ILE A 301 23.79 8.13 -1.32
N GLU A 302 23.67 9.06 -2.26
CA GLU A 302 22.82 10.25 -2.06
C GLU A 302 21.51 9.73 -1.46
N GLU A 303 20.95 10.43 -0.46
CA GLU A 303 19.72 10.10 0.26
C GLU A 303 18.63 9.55 -0.66
N GLY A 304 18.77 8.26 -0.96
CA GLY A 304 18.06 7.60 -2.02
C GLY A 304 16.76 7.07 -1.46
N PRO A 305 15.95 6.41 -2.31
CA PRO A 305 14.75 5.72 -1.85
C PRO A 305 15.06 4.96 -0.56
N SER A 306 14.23 5.18 0.46
CA SER A 306 14.44 4.65 1.83
C SER A 306 14.82 3.17 1.82
N ILE A 307 15.42 2.68 2.91
CA ILE A 307 15.69 1.22 3.06
C ILE A 307 14.40 0.42 2.76
N SER A 308 13.26 1.01 3.11
CA SER A 308 11.93 0.51 2.88
C SER A 308 11.59 0.33 1.38
N LYS A 309 11.89 1.34 0.56
CA LYS A 309 11.74 1.31 -0.91
C LYS A 309 12.74 0.39 -1.62
N ARG A 310 13.86 0.05 -0.98
CA ARG A 310 14.74 -1.06 -1.41
C ARG A 310 14.16 -2.41 -1.00
N GLY A 311 13.49 -2.49 0.14
CA GLY A 311 12.79 -3.69 0.61
C GLY A 311 11.59 -4.08 -0.25
N SER A 312 10.96 -3.14 -0.95
CA SER A 312 9.84 -3.42 -1.86
C SER A 312 10.24 -4.12 -3.16
N ARG A 313 11.54 -4.22 -3.47
CA ARG A 313 12.10 -4.90 -4.66
C ARG A 313 12.64 -6.30 -4.38
N ARG A 314 12.30 -6.89 -3.23
CA ARG A 314 12.79 -8.23 -2.85
C ARG A 314 12.19 -9.30 -3.76
N ASN A 315 13.08 -10.04 -4.40
CA ASN A 315 12.73 -11.22 -5.18
C ASN A 315 12.40 -12.37 -4.20
N VAL A 316 11.34 -13.13 -4.47
CA VAL A 316 10.80 -14.17 -3.56
C VAL A 316 11.15 -15.57 -4.09
N ASP A 317 12.15 -15.66 -4.97
CA ASP A 317 12.54 -16.92 -5.61
C ASP A 317 13.06 -17.99 -4.62
N ALA A 318 13.34 -17.64 -3.35
CA ALA A 318 13.75 -18.61 -2.32
C ALA A 318 13.16 -18.34 -0.92
N TYR A 319 12.83 -19.44 -0.21
CA TYR A 319 12.36 -19.47 1.19
C TYR A 319 13.21 -18.62 2.17
N PHE A 320 14.53 -18.61 1.99
CA PHE A 320 15.44 -17.81 2.83
C PHE A 320 15.27 -16.30 2.59
N ASP A 321 14.90 -15.88 1.38
CA ASP A 321 14.67 -14.47 1.07
C ASP A 321 13.39 -13.96 1.74
N THR A 322 12.36 -14.81 1.83
CA THR A 322 11.09 -14.54 2.54
C THR A 322 11.28 -14.34 4.05
N VAL A 323 12.04 -15.22 4.70
CA VAL A 323 12.31 -15.12 6.15
C VAL A 323 13.23 -13.94 6.47
N ASN A 324 14.29 -13.75 5.68
CA ASN A 324 15.21 -12.62 5.84
C ASN A 324 14.51 -11.28 5.57
N ALA A 325 13.57 -11.23 4.62
CA ALA A 325 12.79 -10.03 4.32
C ALA A 325 12.00 -9.54 5.54
N SER A 326 11.34 -10.44 6.25
CA SER A 326 10.54 -10.07 7.43
C SER A 326 11.39 -9.56 8.58
N VAL A 327 12.48 -10.25 8.92
CA VAL A 327 13.40 -9.82 9.99
C VAL A 327 13.98 -8.44 9.66
N MET A 328 14.33 -8.22 8.39
CA MET A 328 14.77 -6.89 7.95
C MET A 328 13.65 -5.85 8.05
N ALA A 329 12.38 -6.19 7.81
CA ALA A 329 11.27 -5.24 7.97
C ALA A 329 11.11 -4.79 9.42
N ASP A 330 11.18 -5.71 10.40
CA ASP A 330 11.16 -5.38 11.83
C ASP A 330 12.32 -4.47 12.23
N HIS A 331 13.53 -4.77 11.74
CA HIS A 331 14.69 -3.91 12.00
C HIS A 331 14.53 -2.52 11.39
N VAL A 332 14.00 -2.42 10.17
CA VAL A 332 13.81 -1.14 9.49
C VAL A 332 12.69 -0.33 10.15
N MET A 333 11.61 -0.98 10.58
CA MET A 333 10.52 -0.36 11.34
C MET A 333 11.04 0.21 12.66
N ASN A 334 11.73 -0.62 13.45
CA ASN A 334 12.31 -0.18 14.72
C ASN A 334 13.29 0.98 14.54
N ARG A 335 14.11 0.95 13.49
CA ARG A 335 14.97 2.08 13.14
C ARG A 335 14.18 3.34 12.80
N ALA A 336 13.12 3.24 11.99
CA ALA A 336 12.30 4.39 11.62
C ALA A 336 11.61 5.02 12.84
N LEU A 337 11.11 4.19 13.77
CA LEU A 337 10.56 4.62 15.05
C LEU A 337 11.62 5.25 15.97
N GLY A 338 12.85 4.73 15.97
CA GLY A 338 14.00 5.27 16.69
C GLY A 338 14.40 6.65 16.16
N ASP A 339 14.56 6.78 14.84
CA ASP A 339 14.84 8.05 14.16
C ASP A 339 13.78 9.11 14.50
N LEU A 340 12.49 8.74 14.46
CA LEU A 340 11.40 9.65 14.85
C LEU A 340 11.46 10.03 16.33
N SER A 341 11.73 9.08 17.22
CA SER A 341 11.82 9.30 18.67
C SER A 341 12.96 10.25 19.04
N ALA A 342 14.12 10.10 18.40
CA ALA A 342 15.25 11.00 18.58
C ALA A 342 14.94 12.42 18.05
N SER A 343 14.27 12.54 16.90
CA SER A 343 13.82 13.85 16.42
C SER A 343 12.76 14.50 17.32
N ILE A 344 11.89 13.72 17.99
CA ILE A 344 10.98 14.22 19.04
C ILE A 344 11.78 14.74 20.24
N ALA A 345 12.85 14.06 20.64
CA ALA A 345 13.72 14.49 21.73
C ALA A 345 14.48 15.79 21.39
N GLU A 346 14.99 15.92 20.17
CA GLU A 346 15.59 17.17 19.66
C GLU A 346 14.55 18.30 19.61
N ALA A 347 13.37 18.03 19.07
CA ALA A 347 12.26 19.00 19.02
C ALA A 347 11.87 19.50 20.42
N ALA A 348 11.87 18.64 21.43
CA ALA A 348 11.58 19.00 22.82
C ALA A 348 12.59 20.00 23.44
N GLN A 349 13.80 20.10 22.90
CA GLN A 349 14.78 21.08 23.35
C GLN A 349 14.38 22.50 22.92
N VAL A 350 13.83 22.62 21.70
CA VAL A 350 13.50 23.92 21.08
C VAL A 350 12.01 24.29 21.16
N ASN A 351 11.12 23.33 21.36
CA ASN A 351 9.67 23.52 21.36
C ASN A 351 9.03 23.04 22.67
N PRO A 352 8.42 23.95 23.48
CA PRO A 352 7.77 23.60 24.75
C PRO A 352 6.60 22.61 24.62
N GLU A 353 5.89 22.61 23.50
CA GLU A 353 4.76 21.69 23.25
C GLU A 353 5.27 20.24 23.17
N PHE A 354 6.36 20.02 22.41
CA PHE A 354 7.03 18.72 22.36
C PHE A 354 7.63 18.35 23.72
N ARG A 355 8.23 19.30 24.44
CA ARG A 355 8.84 19.05 25.75
C ARG A 355 7.87 18.45 26.77
N ALA A 356 6.61 18.89 26.75
CA ALA A 356 5.60 18.41 27.70
C ALA A 356 5.23 16.93 27.50
N GLN A 357 5.43 16.38 26.30
CA GLN A 357 4.91 15.07 25.91
C GLN A 357 6.01 14.07 25.49
N ALA A 358 7.21 14.56 25.16
CA ALA A 358 8.28 13.78 24.55
C ALA A 358 8.65 12.52 25.34
N ALA A 359 8.80 12.61 26.67
CA ALA A 359 9.20 11.46 27.48
C ALA A 359 8.20 10.29 27.38
N ALA A 360 6.89 10.58 27.46
CA ALA A 360 5.85 9.57 27.33
C ALA A 360 5.79 9.01 25.90
N GLN A 361 5.83 9.89 24.89
CA GLN A 361 5.76 9.47 23.48
C GLN A 361 6.95 8.61 23.06
N ILE A 362 8.17 8.97 23.48
CA ILE A 362 9.39 8.18 23.22
C ILE A 362 9.30 6.81 23.89
N ALA A 363 8.83 6.76 25.14
CA ALA A 363 8.65 5.50 25.85
C ALA A 363 7.66 4.57 25.11
N ASP A 364 6.55 5.12 24.64
CA ASP A 364 5.53 4.36 23.91
C ASP A 364 6.04 3.87 22.54
N LEU A 365 6.69 4.75 21.75
CA LEU A 365 7.22 4.40 20.42
C LEU A 365 8.36 3.37 20.47
N THR A 366 9.09 3.30 21.59
CA THR A 366 10.21 2.37 21.77
C THR A 366 9.84 1.15 22.62
N SER A 367 8.58 1.05 23.08
CA SER A 367 8.13 0.01 24.02
C SER A 367 8.29 -1.41 23.50
N GLU A 368 8.17 -1.62 22.19
CA GLU A 368 8.33 -2.93 21.54
C GLU A 368 9.78 -3.24 21.12
N MET A 369 10.69 -2.26 21.23
CA MET A 369 12.10 -2.45 20.90
C MET A 369 12.83 -3.22 22.01
N THR A 370 13.72 -4.12 21.61
CA THR A 370 14.65 -4.77 22.54
C THR A 370 15.62 -3.75 23.16
N PRO A 371 16.22 -4.04 24.33
CA PRO A 371 17.23 -3.16 24.93
C PRO A 371 18.40 -2.83 23.99
N ALA A 372 18.81 -3.77 23.14
CA ALA A 372 19.86 -3.56 22.15
C ALA A 372 19.44 -2.59 21.01
N GLN A 373 18.15 -2.55 20.69
CA GLN A 373 17.58 -1.62 19.69
C GLN A 373 17.33 -0.22 20.28
N ARG A 374 17.08 -0.11 21.60
CA ARG A 374 16.90 1.18 22.29
C ARG A 374 18.21 1.93 22.59
N GLY A 375 19.35 1.23 22.52
CA GLY A 375 20.67 1.77 22.87
C GLY A 375 21.56 2.14 21.66
N GLN A 376 21.04 2.01 20.43
CA GLN A 376 21.64 2.55 19.21
C GLN A 376 21.06 3.94 18.93
#